data_AF-A0A8R1EMB0-F1
#
_entry.id   AF-A0A8R1EMB0-F1
#
_cell.length_a   1.000
_cell.length_b   1.000
_cell.length_c   1.000
_cell.angle_alpha   90.00
_cell.angle_beta   90.00
_cell.angle_gamma   90.00
#
_symmetry.space_group_name_H-M   'P 1'
#
loop_
_entity.id
_entity.type
_entity.pdbx_description
1 polymer ?
#
loop_
_entity_poly.entity_id
_entity_poly.type
_entity_poly.pdbx_seq_one_letter_code
_entity_poly.pdbx_strand_id
1 'polypeptide(L)'
;MLNGDRHVRIYQFTHVSEVGRNTVPDTGANWKPVFKGQDMYFITMSETIWSNSSYTAQDRQVADQMGQRWSDFVKTGQVANWDTTSQQNYNYCNLNTQATQQAHSKPGYVKQENGINPKMGLSVSLRLSPLSYDIHQ
;
A
#
# COMPACT_ATOMS: atom_id res chain seq x y z
N MET A 1 6.24 12.66 25.32
CA MET A 1 6.59 12.70 23.89
C MET A 1 5.30 12.80 23.09
N LEU A 2 5.01 13.97 22.51
CA LEU A 2 3.88 14.17 21.61
C LEU A 2 4.32 13.76 20.20
N ASN A 3 3.72 12.70 19.68
CA ASN A 3 4.15 11.97 18.48
C ASN A 3 3.48 12.57 17.23
N GLY A 4 3.80 13.83 16.93
CA GLY A 4 3.01 14.72 16.08
C GLY A 4 2.93 14.37 14.60
N ASP A 5 3.96 13.77 14.00
CA ASP A 5 4.01 13.53 12.54
C ASP A 5 4.63 12.17 12.20
N ARG A 6 3.98 11.07 12.60
CA ARG A 6 4.40 9.77 12.08
C ARG A 6 3.85 9.59 10.67
N HIS A 7 4.68 9.86 9.67
CA HIS A 7 4.45 9.48 8.27
C HIS A 7 4.57 7.95 8.09
N VAL A 8 3.69 7.20 8.75
CA VAL A 8 3.62 5.74 8.62
C VAL A 8 3.01 5.40 7.28
N ARG A 9 3.59 4.44 6.58
CA ARG A 9 3.04 3.87 5.35
C ARG A 9 2.80 2.39 5.57
N ILE A 10 1.61 1.93 5.22
CA ILE A 10 1.21 0.53 5.35
C ILE A 10 1.11 -0.06 3.96
N TYR A 11 1.52 -1.31 3.79
CA TYR A 11 1.30 -2.06 2.57
C TYR A 11 0.69 -3.41 2.88
N GLN A 12 0.06 -3.99 1.87
CA GLN A 12 -0.32 -5.39 1.82
C GLN A 12 0.28 -5.99 0.56
N PHE A 13 1.00 -7.09 0.66
CA PHE A 13 1.52 -7.82 -0.49
C PHE A 13 0.54 -8.93 -0.88
N THR A 14 0.03 -8.90 -2.11
CA THR A 14 -0.99 -9.86 -2.59
C THR A 14 -0.61 -10.57 -3.88
N HIS A 15 0.60 -10.34 -4.39
CA HIS A 15 1.09 -10.98 -5.60
C HIS A 15 1.33 -12.48 -5.37
N VAL A 16 0.52 -13.32 -6.01
CA VAL A 16 0.70 -14.77 -6.01
C VAL A 16 1.74 -15.14 -7.06
N SER A 17 2.79 -15.84 -6.62
CA SER A 17 3.95 -16.16 -7.45
C SER A 17 4.51 -17.55 -7.18
N GLU A 18 5.20 -18.13 -8.16
CA GLU A 18 6.04 -19.32 -7.97
C GLU A 18 7.42 -19.00 -7.39
N VAL A 19 7.79 -17.71 -7.32
CA VAL A 19 9.05 -17.27 -6.67
C VAL A 19 9.06 -17.68 -5.20
N GLY A 20 10.06 -18.48 -4.83
CA GLY A 20 10.23 -19.05 -3.50
C GLY A 20 9.20 -20.12 -3.12
N ARG A 21 8.43 -20.67 -4.09
CA ARG A 21 7.43 -21.70 -3.79
C ARG A 21 8.06 -22.98 -3.26
N ASN A 22 9.29 -23.26 -3.64
CA ASN A 22 10.08 -24.40 -3.16
C ASN A 22 10.57 -24.25 -1.70
N THR A 23 10.41 -23.08 -1.06
CA THR A 23 10.83 -22.85 0.33
C THR A 23 9.67 -22.78 1.32
N VAL A 24 8.46 -23.07 0.86
CA VAL A 24 7.22 -23.05 1.66
C VAL A 24 6.49 -24.39 1.53
N PRO A 25 5.56 -24.73 2.45
CA PRO A 25 4.81 -25.96 2.37
C PRO A 25 4.04 -26.09 1.04
N ASP A 26 4.03 -27.30 0.49
CA ASP A 26 3.19 -27.63 -0.67
C ASP A 26 1.72 -27.69 -0.25
N THR A 27 0.92 -26.78 -0.79
CA THR A 27 -0.52 -26.65 -0.54
C THR A 27 -1.36 -27.27 -1.66
N GLY A 28 -0.74 -28.04 -2.55
CA GLY A 28 -1.36 -28.64 -3.73
C GLY A 28 -1.55 -27.65 -4.88
N ALA A 29 -2.04 -28.15 -6.01
CA ALA A 29 -2.08 -27.39 -7.27
C ALA A 29 -3.01 -26.17 -7.25
N ASN A 30 -4.10 -26.21 -6.47
CA ASN A 30 -5.22 -25.28 -6.59
C ASN A 30 -5.19 -24.12 -5.58
N TRP A 31 -4.47 -24.26 -4.48
CA TRP A 31 -4.40 -23.23 -3.45
C TRP A 31 -2.98 -22.69 -3.37
N LYS A 32 -2.81 -21.43 -3.79
CA LYS A 32 -1.51 -20.74 -3.84
C LYS A 32 -1.57 -19.45 -3.02
N PRO A 33 -1.52 -19.53 -1.68
CA PRO A 33 -1.51 -18.34 -0.85
C PRO A 33 -0.19 -17.57 -1.00
N VAL A 34 -0.22 -16.31 -0.59
CA VAL A 34 0.98 -15.52 -0.30
C VAL A 34 1.46 -15.88 1.10
N PHE A 35 2.66 -16.46 1.19
CA PHE A 35 3.23 -16.87 2.47
C PHE A 35 3.92 -15.69 3.18
N LYS A 36 3.98 -15.76 4.51
CA LYS A 36 4.70 -14.79 5.33
C LYS A 36 6.16 -14.71 4.88
N GLY A 37 6.64 -13.50 4.62
CA GLY A 37 8.03 -13.24 4.20
C GLY A 37 8.28 -13.39 2.70
N GLN A 38 7.28 -13.80 1.91
CA GLN A 38 7.44 -13.96 0.46
C GLN A 38 7.63 -12.61 -0.26
N ASP A 39 7.10 -11.52 0.30
CA ASP A 39 7.35 -10.14 -0.13
C ASP A 39 8.84 -9.77 -0.09
N MET A 40 9.59 -10.36 0.84
CA MET A 40 11.02 -10.07 0.98
C MET A 40 11.85 -10.59 -0.18
N TYR A 41 11.40 -11.65 -0.87
CA TYR A 41 12.09 -12.15 -2.06
C TYR A 41 12.10 -11.11 -3.18
N PHE A 42 11.02 -10.33 -3.31
CA PHE A 42 10.88 -9.29 -4.32
C PHE A 42 11.61 -8.00 -3.95
N ILE A 43 11.59 -7.61 -2.67
CA ILE A 43 12.29 -6.40 -2.21
C ILE A 43 13.82 -6.57 -2.24
N THR A 44 14.31 -7.74 -1.82
CA THR A 44 15.75 -7.98 -1.68
C THR A 44 16.40 -8.58 -2.91
N MET A 45 15.60 -9.06 -3.88
CA MET A 45 16.09 -9.79 -5.05
C MET A 45 17.04 -10.93 -4.66
N SER A 46 16.68 -11.69 -3.62
CA SER A 46 17.52 -12.77 -3.08
C SER A 46 17.95 -13.76 -4.18
N GLU A 47 19.22 -13.72 -4.55
CA GLU A 47 19.75 -14.52 -5.66
C GLU A 47 19.45 -16.01 -5.47
N THR A 48 19.61 -16.55 -4.26
CA THR A 48 19.31 -17.94 -3.94
C THR A 48 17.85 -18.31 -4.20
N ILE A 49 16.90 -17.43 -3.90
CA ILE A 49 15.49 -17.70 -4.16
C ILE A 49 15.19 -17.61 -5.66
N TRP A 50 15.64 -16.54 -6.31
CA TRP A 50 15.31 -16.29 -7.72
C TRP A 50 15.97 -17.30 -8.68
N SER A 51 17.21 -17.71 -8.42
CA SER A 51 17.92 -18.71 -9.23
C SER A 51 17.32 -20.11 -9.13
N ASN A 52 16.67 -20.42 -8.00
CA ASN A 52 16.06 -21.73 -7.75
C ASN A 52 14.53 -21.74 -7.96
N SER A 53 13.96 -20.65 -8.48
CA SER A 53 12.51 -20.53 -8.71
C SER A 53 12.18 -20.49 -10.19
N SER A 54 11.00 -21.00 -10.53
CA SER A 54 10.36 -20.61 -11.79
C SER A 54 9.72 -19.23 -11.58
N TYR A 55 10.00 -18.28 -12.47
CA TYR A 55 9.43 -16.93 -12.41
C TYR A 55 8.96 -16.46 -13.78
N THR A 56 8.01 -15.53 -13.76
CA THR A 56 7.36 -14.95 -14.94
C THR A 56 7.87 -13.53 -15.21
N ALA A 57 7.44 -12.94 -16.32
CA ALA A 57 7.68 -11.52 -16.58
C ALA A 57 6.98 -10.62 -15.55
N GLN A 58 5.79 -11.01 -15.09
CA GLN A 58 5.02 -10.31 -14.08
C GLN A 58 5.75 -10.29 -12.73
N ASP A 59 6.43 -11.37 -12.36
CA ASP A 59 7.23 -11.42 -11.12
C ASP A 59 8.35 -10.39 -11.14
N ARG A 60 9.08 -10.29 -12.25
CA ARG A 60 10.12 -9.27 -12.44
C ARG A 60 9.55 -7.86 -12.39
N GLN A 61 8.41 -7.63 -13.04
CA GLN A 61 7.73 -6.33 -12.98
C GLN A 61 7.36 -5.94 -11.54
N VAL A 62 6.86 -6.89 -10.73
CA VAL A 62 6.56 -6.62 -9.31
C VAL A 62 7.82 -6.31 -8.52
N ALA A 63 8.91 -7.06 -8.74
CA ALA A 63 10.19 -6.78 -8.11
C ALA A 63 10.74 -5.39 -8.46
N ASP A 64 10.73 -5.01 -9.74
CA ASP A 64 11.16 -3.68 -10.19
C ASP A 64 10.33 -2.57 -9.52
N GLN A 65 9.01 -2.74 -9.46
CA GLN A 65 8.11 -1.80 -8.79
C GLN A 65 8.40 -1.70 -7.29
N MET A 66 8.65 -2.82 -6.61
CA MET A 66 8.99 -2.81 -5.18
C MET A 66 10.36 -2.15 -4.94
N GLY A 67 11.37 -2.49 -5.73
CA GLY A 67 12.70 -1.87 -5.67
C GLY A 67 12.64 -0.35 -5.86
N GLN A 68 11.88 0.11 -6.85
CA GLN A 68 11.66 1.54 -7.09
C GLN A 68 10.97 2.22 -5.90
N ARG A 69 9.87 1.64 -5.39
CA ARG A 69 9.11 2.21 -4.26
C ARG A 69 9.93 2.31 -2.98
N TRP A 70 10.69 1.26 -2.65
CA TRP A 70 11.60 1.29 -1.49
C TRP A 70 12.73 2.30 -1.69
N SER A 71 13.26 2.41 -2.91
CA SER A 71 14.28 3.41 -3.25
C SER A 71 13.75 4.84 -3.09
N ASP A 72 12.54 5.11 -3.57
CA ASP A 72 11.90 6.44 -3.45
C ASP A 72 11.61 6.79 -1.99
N PHE A 73 11.14 5.80 -1.21
CA PHE A 73 10.93 5.93 0.22
C PHE A 73 12.24 6.29 0.95
N VAL A 74 13.32 5.57 0.69
CA VAL A 74 14.62 5.83 1.33
C VAL A 74 15.18 7.19 0.92
N LYS A 75 15.04 7.58 -0.36
CA LYS A 75 15.60 8.84 -0.88
C LYS A 75 14.84 10.08 -0.40
N THR A 76 13.52 10.01 -0.36
CA THR A 76 12.67 11.22 -0.23
C THR A 76 11.58 11.10 0.83
N GLY A 77 11.31 9.89 1.32
CA GLY A 77 10.14 9.60 2.16
C GLY A 77 8.80 9.71 1.42
N GLN A 78 8.79 10.03 0.12
CA GLN A 78 7.59 10.16 -0.71
C GLN A 78 7.54 9.05 -1.75
N VAL A 79 6.37 8.43 -1.92
CA VAL A 79 6.16 7.35 -2.89
C VAL A 79 4.80 7.50 -3.53
N ALA A 80 4.75 7.48 -4.86
CA ALA A 80 3.50 7.61 -5.60
C ALA A 80 2.53 6.45 -5.28
N ASN A 81 1.25 6.77 -5.04
CA ASN A 81 0.19 5.80 -4.72
C ASN A 81 0.50 4.93 -3.49
N TRP A 82 1.25 5.48 -2.53
CA TRP A 82 1.54 4.85 -1.24
C TRP A 82 1.55 5.92 -0.15
N ASP A 83 0.36 6.43 0.13
CA ASP A 83 0.13 7.55 1.03
C ASP A 83 0.34 7.17 2.48
N THR A 84 0.58 8.19 3.31
CA THR A 84 0.65 8.01 4.77
C THR A 84 -0.69 7.58 5.34
N THR A 85 -0.65 6.71 6.34
CA THR A 85 -1.81 6.36 7.16
C THR A 85 -1.87 7.23 8.42
N SER A 86 -3.06 7.43 8.94
CA SER A 86 -3.30 8.01 10.26
C SER A 86 -4.32 7.17 11.05
N GLN A 87 -4.61 7.57 12.29
CA GLN A 87 -5.65 6.91 13.09
C GLN A 87 -7.08 7.12 12.53
N GLN A 88 -7.29 8.20 11.76
CA GLN A 88 -8.57 8.56 11.17
C GLN A 88 -8.73 8.02 9.75
N ASN A 89 -7.62 7.95 9.01
CA ASN A 89 -7.57 7.47 7.63
C ASN A 89 -6.62 6.27 7.55
N TYR A 90 -7.19 5.07 7.48
CA TYR A 90 -6.44 3.85 7.27
C TYR A 90 -6.14 3.69 5.78
N ASN A 91 -4.95 4.15 5.39
CA ASN A 91 -4.46 4.09 4.03
C ASN A 91 -3.42 2.97 3.93
N TYR A 92 -3.52 2.12 2.91
CA TYR A 92 -2.49 1.13 2.61
C TYR A 92 -2.32 0.96 1.10
N CYS A 93 -1.11 0.62 0.66
CA CYS A 93 -0.86 0.25 -0.73
C CYS A 93 -1.01 -1.27 -0.88
N ASN A 94 -1.90 -1.71 -1.77
CA ASN A 94 -1.95 -3.12 -2.18
C ASN A 94 -0.89 -3.35 -3.26
N LEU A 95 0.19 -4.01 -2.91
CA LEU A 95 1.29 -4.36 -3.79
C LEU A 95 0.97 -5.66 -4.53
N ASN A 96 0.67 -5.51 -5.81
CA ASN A 96 0.62 -6.59 -6.79
C ASN A 96 1.18 -6.06 -8.14
N THR A 97 0.90 -6.74 -9.25
CA THR A 97 1.30 -6.32 -10.60
C THR A 97 0.91 -4.87 -10.97
N GLN A 98 -0.20 -4.40 -10.43
CA GLN A 98 -0.70 -3.02 -10.47
C GLN A 98 -0.95 -2.52 -9.05
N ALA A 99 0.08 -1.93 -8.44
CA ALA A 99 -0.04 -1.37 -7.10
C ALA A 99 -1.18 -0.33 -7.01
N THR A 100 -2.11 -0.52 -6.07
CA THR A 100 -3.27 0.36 -5.88
C THR A 100 -3.31 0.92 -4.46
N GLN A 101 -3.58 2.22 -4.34
CA GLN A 101 -3.84 2.86 -3.05
C GLN A 101 -5.25 2.46 -2.58
N GLN A 102 -5.32 1.92 -1.37
CA GLN A 102 -6.57 1.61 -0.68
C GLN A 102 -6.75 2.60 0.46
N ALA A 103 -7.97 3.11 0.60
CA ALA A 103 -8.30 4.12 1.59
C ALA A 103 -9.59 3.73 2.31
N HIS A 104 -9.50 3.57 3.62
CA HIS A 104 -10.66 3.35 4.48
C HIS A 104 -10.71 4.46 5.53
N SER A 105 -11.81 5.20 5.59
CA SER A 105 -12.08 6.10 6.70
C SER A 105 -12.75 5.32 7.84
N LYS A 106 -12.50 5.73 9.08
CA LYS A 106 -13.32 5.24 10.19
C LYS A 106 -14.80 5.59 9.95
N PRO A 107 -15.75 4.71 10.31
CA PRO A 107 -17.17 5.05 10.32
C PRO A 107 -17.39 6.36 11.11
N GLY A 108 -18.08 7.34 10.50
CA GLY A 108 -18.31 8.68 11.05
C GLY A 108 -17.44 9.81 10.48
N TYR A 109 -16.46 9.49 9.62
CA TYR A 109 -15.69 10.49 8.87
C TYR A 109 -15.84 10.26 7.36
N VAL A 110 -16.46 11.20 6.64
CA VAL A 110 -16.59 11.17 5.17
C VAL A 110 -15.42 11.92 4.53
N LYS A 111 -14.79 11.32 3.52
CA LYS A 111 -13.88 12.03 2.62
C LYS A 111 -14.72 12.86 1.65
N GLN A 112 -14.56 14.19 1.65
CA GLN A 112 -15.07 15.04 0.56
C GLN A 112 -14.03 15.08 -0.56
N GLU A 113 -14.45 14.79 -1.79
CA GLU A 113 -13.59 14.84 -2.98
C GLU A 113 -13.43 16.30 -3.46
N ASN A 114 -12.19 16.68 -3.81
CA ASN A 114 -11.86 17.99 -4.35
C ASN A 114 -12.32 18.11 -5.81
N GLY A 115 -13.36 18.91 -6.08
CA GLY A 115 -13.65 19.45 -7.40
C GLY A 115 -13.13 20.88 -7.53
N ILE A 116 -12.37 21.19 -8.58
CA ILE A 116 -12.03 22.59 -8.93
C ILE A 116 -13.28 23.20 -9.57
N ASN A 117 -13.87 24.23 -8.94
CA ASN A 117 -14.89 25.04 -9.62
C ASN A 117 -14.18 26.14 -10.43
N PRO A 118 -14.15 26.07 -11.77
CA PRO A 118 -13.34 26.97 -12.59
C PRO A 118 -13.83 28.44 -12.61
N LYS A 119 -14.96 28.77 -11.95
CA LYS A 119 -15.53 30.12 -11.96
C LYS A 119 -15.13 31.01 -10.78
N MET A 120 -14.49 30.49 -9.74
CA MET A 120 -14.03 31.30 -8.61
C MET A 120 -12.67 30.79 -8.15
N GLY A 121 -11.60 31.53 -8.46
CA GLY A 121 -10.20 31.19 -8.13
C GLY A 121 -9.87 31.24 -6.64
N LEU A 122 -10.66 30.57 -5.80
CA LEU A 122 -10.46 30.45 -4.36
C LEU A 122 -9.99 29.03 -4.04
N SER A 123 -8.75 28.91 -3.56
CA SER A 123 -8.31 27.71 -2.84
C SER A 123 -8.91 27.76 -1.44
N VAL A 124 -9.78 26.80 -1.12
CA VAL A 124 -10.30 26.65 0.24
C VAL A 124 -9.30 25.82 1.04
N SER A 125 -8.72 26.43 2.08
CA SER A 125 -7.87 25.72 3.04
C SER A 125 -8.70 24.78 3.90
N LEU A 126 -8.23 23.53 4.02
CA LEU A 126 -8.86 22.41 4.70
C LEU A 126 -8.98 22.65 6.22
N ARG A 127 -10.22 22.58 6.75
CA ARG A 127 -10.49 22.18 8.13
C ARG A 127 -11.62 21.15 8.12
N LEU A 128 -11.40 20.00 8.75
CA LEU A 128 -12.41 18.96 8.94
C LEU A 128 -13.13 19.20 10.27
N SER A 129 -14.45 19.31 10.24
CA SER A 129 -15.32 19.33 11.41
C SER A 129 -15.89 17.92 11.68
N PRO A 130 -16.05 17.51 12.95
CA PRO A 130 -16.82 16.32 13.29
C PRO A 130 -18.27 16.47 12.84
N LEU A 131 -18.92 15.39 12.42
CA LEU A 131 -20.38 15.35 12.32
C LEU A 131 -20.93 15.42 13.75
N SER A 132 -21.53 16.56 14.11
CA SER A 132 -22.35 16.66 15.31
C SER A 132 -23.61 15.85 15.06
N TYR A 133 -23.70 14.66 15.67
CA TYR A 133 -24.98 13.99 15.79
C TYR A 133 -25.73 14.69 16.92
N ASP A 134 -26.69 15.56 16.59
CA ASP A 134 -27.71 16.00 17.53
C ASP A 134 -28.58 14.79 17.87
N ILE A 135 -28.28 14.14 18.99
CA ILE A 135 -29.19 13.18 19.61
C ILE A 135 -30.24 14.02 20.33
N HIS A 136 -31.32 14.36 19.64
CA HIS A 136 -32.56 14.71 20.32
C HIS A 136 -33.14 13.43 20.95
N GLN A 137 -33.57 13.62 22.20
CA GLN A 137 -33.98 12.65 23.22
C GLN A 137 -34.96 11.57 22.74
#